data_AF-A0A3M5TYI1-F1
#
_entry.id   AF-A0A3M5TYI1-F1
#
_cell.length_a   1.000
_cell.length_b   1.000
_cell.length_c   1.000
_cell.angle_alpha   90.00
_cell.angle_beta   90.00
_cell.angle_gamma   90.00
#
_symmetry.space_group_name_H-M   'P 1'
#
loop_
_entity.id
_entity.type
_entity.pdbx_description
1 polymer ?
#
loop_
_entity_poly.entity_id
_entity_poly.type
_entity_poly.pdbx_seq_one_letter_code
_entity_poly.pdbx_strand_id
1 'polypeptide(L)'
;ARIDGEGQVQCLGRADDQVKIRGFRVELGEIEALLAQQPGVGTTAVLLRNENGVDQLAAYVVCDAEPPSGFTSQLRKALQAQLPPYMVPGHFELLDSMPRLTSGKIDRKALKALALTIDASSAESDTPETEGEVALFSALATLFPGMPIRRDADFFTDLGGHSFFAARLASALRANPRFAQITVRDIYQQRRVGSIAEVLDQAPEEMSAPVDWTPPSAWRRWRCGMAQALALPVMVSLRMTQWLAPFFTYHFLTGSPDDSVALATVASISVFLITTVLQFFIAIAAKWLIAGRLKPGVYPLWGLTYFRWWAADRMVESAPAYLLSGSS
;
A
#
# COMPACT_ATOMS: atom_id res chain seq x y z
N ALA A 1 6.57 32.13 -2.66
CA ALA A 1 7.62 32.92 -1.98
C ALA A 1 7.10 33.39 -0.63
N ARG A 2 7.98 33.58 0.36
CA ARG A 2 7.68 34.14 1.68
C ARG A 2 8.59 35.34 1.92
N ILE A 3 8.08 36.36 2.58
CA ILE A 3 8.90 37.50 3.03
C ILE A 3 9.23 37.26 4.51
N ASP A 4 10.51 37.31 4.86
CA ASP A 4 10.97 37.18 6.25
C ASP A 4 10.82 38.50 7.03
N GLY A 5 11.16 38.45 8.33
CA GLY A 5 11.07 39.62 9.22
C GLY A 5 12.00 40.78 8.82
N GLU A 6 12.94 40.55 7.92
CA GLU A 6 13.90 41.53 7.41
C GLU A 6 13.50 42.06 6.02
N GLY A 7 12.35 41.63 5.49
CA GLY A 7 11.82 42.09 4.20
C GLY A 7 12.44 41.41 2.98
N GLN A 8 13.22 40.34 3.16
CA GLN A 8 13.78 39.58 2.04
C GLN A 8 12.77 38.59 1.49
N VAL A 9 12.70 38.49 0.16
CA VAL A 9 11.82 37.54 -0.55
C VAL A 9 12.53 36.19 -0.64
N GLN A 10 12.17 35.24 0.21
CA GLN A 10 12.54 33.83 0.05
C GLN A 10 11.72 33.18 -1.06
N CYS A 11 12.40 32.80 -2.14
CA CYS A 11 11.81 32.01 -3.21
C CYS A 11 11.62 30.56 -2.77
N LEU A 12 10.39 30.19 -2.39
CA LEU A 12 10.01 28.84 -1.92
C LEU A 12 9.85 27.80 -3.05
N GLY A 13 10.46 28.02 -4.22
CA GLY A 13 10.25 27.16 -5.40
C GLY A 13 8.89 27.34 -6.09
N ARG A 14 8.56 26.42 -7.01
CA ARG A 14 7.28 26.36 -7.75
C ARG A 14 6.31 25.40 -7.04
N ALA A 15 5.01 25.70 -7.07
CA ALA A 15 3.97 24.84 -6.49
C ALA A 15 3.87 23.45 -7.15
N ASP A 16 4.40 23.33 -8.36
CA ASP A 16 4.24 22.19 -9.27
C ASP A 16 5.10 20.98 -8.88
N ASP A 17 6.14 21.17 -8.04
CA ASP A 17 7.12 20.14 -7.67
C ASP A 17 6.89 19.59 -6.26
N GLN A 18 5.75 19.93 -5.68
CA GLN A 18 5.40 19.49 -4.35
C GLN A 18 4.76 18.11 -4.37
N VAL A 19 5.26 17.23 -3.51
CA VAL A 19 4.76 15.87 -3.41
C VAL A 19 4.22 15.59 -2.01
N LYS A 20 3.24 14.70 -1.93
CA LYS A 20 2.75 14.16 -0.67
C LYS A 20 3.41 12.81 -0.45
N ILE A 21 4.18 12.71 0.62
CA ILE A 21 4.83 11.45 1.00
C ILE A 21 4.32 11.11 2.38
N ARG A 22 3.53 10.05 2.47
CA ARG A 22 3.07 9.49 3.77
C ARG A 22 2.35 10.54 4.63
N GLY A 23 1.58 11.43 4.00
CA GLY A 23 0.86 12.53 4.66
C GLY A 23 1.66 13.82 4.87
N PHE A 24 2.97 13.80 4.63
CA PHE A 24 3.82 14.98 4.69
C PHE A 24 3.86 15.69 3.34
N ARG A 25 3.74 17.02 3.38
CA ARG A 25 4.04 17.89 2.24
C ARG A 25 5.56 18.00 2.16
N VAL A 26 6.16 17.54 1.07
CA VAL A 26 7.61 17.62 0.84
C VAL A 26 7.88 18.50 -0.36
N GLU A 27 8.76 19.48 -0.19
CA GLU A 27 9.25 20.34 -1.27
C GLU A 27 10.51 19.71 -1.87
N LEU A 28 10.41 19.16 -3.08
CA LEU A 28 11.56 18.49 -3.71
C LEU A 28 12.74 19.43 -3.92
N GLY A 29 12.46 20.71 -4.18
CA GLY A 29 13.49 21.75 -4.36
C GLY A 29 14.36 21.99 -3.12
N GLU A 30 13.86 21.71 -1.90
CA GLU A 30 14.67 21.81 -0.68
C GLU A 30 15.76 20.74 -0.65
N ILE A 31 15.41 19.52 -1.02
CA ILE A 31 16.33 18.39 -1.11
C ILE A 31 17.33 18.62 -2.24
N GLU A 32 16.86 19.06 -3.41
CA GLU A 32 17.71 19.42 -4.55
C GLU A 32 18.73 20.51 -4.18
N ALA A 33 18.31 21.54 -3.45
CA ALA A 33 19.19 22.63 -3.03
C ALA A 33 20.29 22.15 -2.06
N LEU A 34 19.97 21.26 -1.11
CA LEU A 34 20.96 20.69 -0.20
C LEU A 34 21.93 19.75 -0.89
N LEU A 35 21.45 18.98 -1.87
CA LEU A 35 22.31 18.13 -2.72
C LEU A 35 23.26 18.96 -3.57
N ALA A 36 22.78 20.04 -4.19
CA ALA A 36 23.60 20.94 -5.00
C ALA A 36 24.69 21.68 -4.20
N GLN A 37 24.58 21.72 -2.87
CA GLN A 37 25.60 22.28 -1.99
C GLN A 37 26.69 21.27 -1.62
N GLN A 38 26.51 19.98 -1.92
CA GLN A 38 27.50 18.96 -1.58
C GLN A 38 28.69 19.02 -2.57
N PRO A 39 29.94 18.91 -2.09
CA PRO A 39 31.12 18.89 -2.95
C PRO A 39 31.02 17.78 -4.01
N GLY A 40 31.29 18.12 -5.27
CA GLY A 40 31.29 17.18 -6.38
C GLY A 40 29.93 16.96 -7.05
N VAL A 41 28.84 17.53 -6.51
CA VAL A 41 27.51 17.52 -7.16
C VAL A 41 27.40 18.70 -8.13
N GLY A 42 27.23 18.42 -9.42
CA GLY A 42 27.05 19.44 -10.45
C GLY A 42 25.60 19.79 -10.72
N THR A 43 24.80 18.81 -11.17
CA THR A 43 23.35 19.00 -11.39
C THR A 43 22.58 17.88 -10.71
N THR A 44 21.51 18.22 -10.01
CA THR A 44 20.65 17.24 -9.35
C THR A 44 19.18 17.48 -9.62
N ALA A 45 18.39 16.41 -9.58
CA ALA A 45 16.93 16.44 -9.58
C ALA A 45 16.41 15.37 -8.64
N VAL A 46 15.35 15.66 -7.90
CA VAL A 46 14.70 14.70 -7.00
C VAL A 46 13.29 14.44 -7.50
N LEU A 47 12.86 13.18 -7.48
CA LEU A 47 11.54 12.76 -7.93
C LEU A 47 10.89 11.79 -6.93
N LEU A 48 9.57 11.85 -6.85
CA LEU A 48 8.78 10.79 -6.23
C LEU A 48 8.56 9.66 -7.24
N ARG A 49 9.05 8.47 -6.90
CA ARG A 49 8.89 7.21 -7.63
C ARG A 49 7.92 6.31 -6.89
N ASN A 50 7.10 5.56 -7.63
CA ASN A 50 6.31 4.47 -7.05
C ASN A 50 6.93 3.15 -7.50
N GLU A 51 7.60 2.45 -6.59
CA GLU A 51 8.22 1.15 -6.84
C GLU A 51 7.47 0.09 -6.02
N ASN A 52 6.93 -0.93 -6.68
CA ASN A 52 6.20 -2.03 -6.02
C ASN A 52 5.08 -1.55 -5.06
N GLY A 53 4.35 -0.50 -5.47
CA GLY A 53 3.27 0.09 -4.68
C GLY A 53 3.75 0.97 -3.52
N VAL A 54 5.02 1.37 -3.50
CA VAL A 54 5.59 2.26 -2.49
C VAL A 54 6.09 3.54 -3.12
N ASP A 55 5.59 4.66 -2.61
CA ASP A 55 6.14 5.98 -2.90
C ASP A 55 7.47 6.19 -2.16
N GLN A 56 8.53 6.43 -2.93
CA GLN A 56 9.89 6.69 -2.47
C GLN A 56 10.56 7.82 -3.25
N LEU A 57 11.43 8.57 -2.59
CA LEU A 57 12.24 9.61 -3.20
C LEU A 57 13.46 9.01 -3.90
N ALA A 58 13.69 9.39 -5.15
CA ALA A 58 14.90 9.08 -5.91
C ALA A 58 15.61 10.38 -6.29
N ALA A 59 16.90 10.48 -5.97
CA ALA A 59 17.76 11.57 -6.36
C ALA A 59 18.61 11.16 -7.56
N TYR A 60 18.57 11.97 -8.62
CA TYR A 60 19.41 11.85 -9.79
C TYR A 60 20.50 12.89 -9.70
N VAL A 61 21.75 12.49 -9.87
CA VAL A 61 22.93 13.33 -9.63
C VAL A 61 23.89 13.20 -10.79
N VAL A 62 24.29 14.34 -11.36
CA VAL A 62 25.42 14.45 -12.28
C VAL A 62 26.56 15.08 -11.49
N CYS A 63 27.71 14.42 -11.50
CA CYS A 63 28.89 14.88 -10.77
C CYS A 63 29.72 15.85 -11.62
N ASP A 64 30.37 16.83 -10.98
CA ASP A 64 31.31 17.76 -11.66
C ASP A 64 32.66 17.09 -11.97
N ALA A 65 33.01 16.06 -11.21
CA ALA A 65 34.23 15.27 -11.35
C ALA A 65 33.91 13.79 -11.11
N GLU A 66 34.89 12.93 -11.35
CA GLU A 66 34.74 11.50 -11.10
C GLU A 66 34.41 11.26 -9.61
N PRO A 67 33.25 10.65 -9.29
CA PRO A 67 32.80 10.51 -7.92
C PRO A 67 33.68 9.51 -7.15
N PRO A 68 34.07 9.82 -5.90
CA PRO A 68 34.81 8.89 -5.07
C PRO A 68 33.97 7.65 -4.73
N SER A 69 34.63 6.56 -4.31
CA SER A 69 33.93 5.38 -3.80
C SER A 69 33.03 5.75 -2.60
N GLY A 70 31.79 5.23 -2.60
CA GLY A 70 30.81 5.52 -1.55
C GLY A 70 30.23 6.94 -1.58
N PHE A 71 30.35 7.68 -2.70
CA PHE A 71 29.84 9.05 -2.82
C PHE A 71 28.34 9.17 -2.50
N THR A 72 27.51 8.25 -2.99
CA THR A 72 26.05 8.22 -2.71
C THR A 72 25.75 8.07 -1.22
N SER A 73 26.52 7.26 -0.49
CA SER A 73 26.43 7.11 0.96
C SER A 73 26.83 8.41 1.70
N GLN A 74 27.80 9.15 1.19
CA GLN A 74 28.19 10.47 1.74
C GLN A 74 27.06 11.50 1.55
N LEU A 75 26.47 11.57 0.35
CA LEU A 75 25.33 12.45 0.07
C LEU A 75 24.15 12.15 0.99
N ARG A 76 23.83 10.87 1.19
CA ARG A 76 22.77 10.44 2.10
C ARG A 76 23.04 10.90 3.54
N LYS A 77 24.24 10.70 4.06
CA LYS A 77 24.63 11.14 5.41
C LYS A 77 24.53 12.67 5.56
N ALA A 78 24.94 13.42 4.55
CA ALA A 78 24.83 14.87 4.54
C ALA A 78 23.37 15.34 4.61
N LEU A 79 22.47 14.69 3.87
CA LEU A 79 21.04 14.96 3.95
C LEU A 79 20.43 14.56 5.30
N GLN A 80 20.77 13.39 5.85
CA GLN A 80 20.28 12.93 7.16
C GLN A 80 20.65 13.89 8.31
N ALA A 81 21.75 14.63 8.18
CA ALA A 81 22.16 15.60 9.19
C ALA A 81 21.28 16.87 9.22
N GLN A 82 20.57 17.17 8.12
CA GLN A 82 19.83 18.42 7.95
C GLN A 82 18.32 18.22 7.73
N LEU A 83 17.93 17.07 7.19
CA LEU A 83 16.57 16.75 6.83
C LEU A 83 15.97 15.66 7.72
N PRO A 84 14.65 15.69 7.97
CA PRO A 84 13.97 14.59 8.62
C PRO A 84 14.01 13.33 7.73
N PRO A 85 13.95 12.11 8.32
CA PRO A 85 14.14 10.86 7.59
C PRO A 85 13.23 10.66 6.37
N TYR A 86 12.00 11.18 6.40
CA TYR A 86 11.04 11.04 5.29
C TYR A 86 11.35 11.92 4.06
N MET A 87 12.27 12.88 4.18
CA MET A 87 12.75 13.72 3.07
C MET A 87 14.06 13.21 2.47
N VAL A 88 14.72 12.24 3.11
CA VAL A 88 15.96 11.67 2.60
C VAL A 88 15.65 10.68 1.46
N PRO A 89 16.23 10.85 0.25
CA PRO A 89 16.06 9.92 -0.85
C PRO A 89 16.50 8.50 -0.50
N GLY A 90 15.69 7.51 -0.90
CA GLY A 90 16.01 6.08 -0.76
C GLY A 90 16.99 5.61 -1.83
N HIS A 91 16.96 6.24 -3.00
CA HIS A 91 17.79 5.94 -4.16
C HIS A 91 18.61 7.15 -4.60
N PHE A 92 19.85 6.90 -5.00
CA PHE A 92 20.77 7.87 -5.58
C PHE A 92 21.31 7.30 -6.89
N GLU A 93 20.90 7.89 -8.01
CA GLU A 93 21.31 7.49 -9.36
C GLU A 93 22.34 8.49 -9.87
N LEU A 94 23.55 7.99 -10.16
CA LEU A 94 24.58 8.78 -10.82
C LEU A 94 24.37 8.74 -12.33
N LEU A 95 24.30 9.90 -12.97
CA LEU A 95 24.09 10.04 -14.41
C LEU A 95 25.28 10.74 -15.06
N ASP A 96 25.63 10.33 -16.27
CA ASP A 96 26.63 11.03 -17.09
C ASP A 96 26.16 12.44 -17.48
N SER A 97 24.85 12.59 -17.74
CA SER A 97 24.26 13.88 -18.07
C SER A 97 22.79 13.94 -17.69
N MET A 98 22.32 15.13 -17.31
CA MET A 98 20.93 15.36 -16.93
C MET A 98 20.06 15.48 -18.19
N PRO A 99 19.01 14.66 -18.37
CA PRO A 99 18.09 14.80 -19.49
C PRO A 99 17.42 16.17 -19.48
N ARG A 100 17.35 16.83 -20.63
CA ARG A 100 16.75 18.16 -20.79
C ARG A 100 15.77 18.20 -21.94
N LEU A 101 14.70 18.96 -21.75
CA LEU A 101 13.75 19.34 -22.81
C LEU A 101 14.42 20.33 -23.77
N THR A 102 13.81 20.55 -24.94
CA THR A 102 14.23 21.60 -25.91
C THR A 102 14.28 23.00 -25.31
N SER A 103 13.53 23.25 -24.22
CA SER A 103 13.56 24.49 -23.45
C SER A 103 14.77 24.64 -22.51
N GLY A 104 15.63 23.62 -22.39
CA GLY A 104 16.76 23.57 -21.45
C GLY A 104 16.39 23.14 -20.03
N LYS A 105 15.10 23.05 -19.70
CA LYS A 105 14.60 22.51 -18.42
C LYS A 105 14.87 21.01 -18.31
N ILE A 106 15.02 20.52 -17.08
CA ILE A 106 15.20 19.08 -16.81
C ILE A 106 13.96 18.31 -17.29
N ASP A 107 14.19 17.25 -18.06
CA ASP A 107 13.14 16.33 -18.50
C ASP A 107 12.86 15.29 -17.41
N ARG A 108 12.01 15.67 -16.46
CA ARG A 108 11.58 14.79 -15.37
C ARG A 108 10.80 13.56 -15.84
N LYS A 109 10.19 13.61 -17.04
CA LYS A 109 9.49 12.45 -17.62
C LYS A 109 10.50 11.41 -18.10
N ALA A 110 11.58 11.84 -18.73
CA ALA A 110 12.70 10.96 -19.09
C ALA A 110 13.32 10.31 -17.85
N LEU A 111 13.60 11.09 -16.80
CA LEU A 111 14.12 10.56 -15.54
C LEU A 111 13.18 9.52 -14.90
N LYS A 112 11.87 9.76 -14.90
CA LYS A 112 10.88 8.80 -14.39
C LYS A 112 10.83 7.49 -15.19
N ALA A 113 11.23 7.51 -16.46
CA ALA A 113 11.28 6.32 -17.31
C ALA A 113 12.57 5.50 -17.12
N LEU A 114 13.61 6.06 -16.51
CA LEU A 114 14.83 5.32 -16.21
C LEU A 114 14.54 4.22 -15.19
N ALA A 115 15.12 3.03 -15.42
CA ALA A 115 15.17 2.02 -14.40
C ALA A 115 16.04 2.55 -13.25
N LEU A 116 15.60 2.35 -12.00
CA LEU A 116 16.47 2.60 -10.86
C LEU A 116 17.50 1.47 -10.84
N THR A 117 18.77 1.85 -10.74
CA THR A 117 19.85 0.91 -10.57
C THR A 117 19.70 0.34 -9.17
N ILE A 118 19.24 -0.91 -9.10
CA ILE A 118 19.37 -1.69 -7.87
C ILE A 118 20.82 -2.08 -7.83
N ASP A 119 21.67 -1.16 -7.36
CA ASP A 119 23.07 -1.45 -7.17
C ASP A 119 23.12 -2.59 -6.17
N ALA A 120 23.39 -3.80 -6.67
CA ALA A 120 23.55 -4.99 -5.88
C ALA A 120 24.93 -4.92 -5.19
N SER A 121 25.16 -3.85 -4.44
CA SER A 121 26.28 -3.70 -3.52
C SER A 121 26.03 -4.63 -2.33
N SER A 122 25.89 -5.93 -2.61
CA SER A 122 26.09 -7.02 -1.67
C SER A 122 27.48 -6.97 -1.03
N ALA A 123 28.40 -6.18 -1.61
CA ALA A 123 29.74 -5.94 -1.07
C ALA A 123 29.75 -5.19 0.28
N GLU A 124 28.69 -4.43 0.63
CA GLU A 124 28.61 -3.71 1.92
C GLU A 124 27.56 -4.25 2.88
N SER A 125 26.70 -5.18 2.44
CA SER A 125 25.75 -5.84 3.33
C SER A 125 26.45 -6.92 4.15
N ASP A 126 26.03 -7.09 5.40
CA ASP A 126 26.50 -8.22 6.21
C ASP A 126 25.95 -9.55 5.64
N THR A 127 26.70 -10.63 5.81
CA THR A 127 26.22 -11.98 5.42
C THR A 127 25.36 -12.52 6.56
N PRO A 128 24.08 -12.90 6.34
CA PRO A 128 23.23 -13.43 7.39
C PRO A 128 23.78 -14.75 7.94
N GLU A 129 23.79 -14.90 9.25
CA GLU A 129 24.39 -16.03 9.99
C GLU A 129 23.33 -16.92 10.67
N THR A 130 22.16 -16.37 10.99
CA THR A 130 21.05 -17.09 11.63
C THR A 130 19.83 -17.21 10.72
N GLU A 131 18.91 -18.12 11.04
CA GLU A 131 17.66 -18.24 10.27
C GLU A 131 16.79 -16.98 10.37
N GLY A 132 16.75 -16.32 11.53
CA GLY A 132 16.09 -15.03 11.72
C GLY A 132 16.71 -13.96 10.84
N GLU A 133 18.03 -13.89 10.76
CA GLU A 133 18.74 -12.96 9.87
C GLU A 133 18.47 -13.25 8.39
N VAL A 134 18.48 -14.52 7.96
CA VAL A 134 18.19 -14.88 6.56
C VAL A 134 16.80 -14.37 6.16
N ALA A 135 15.79 -14.57 7.01
CA ALA A 135 14.44 -14.09 6.76
C ALA A 135 14.35 -12.56 6.79
N LEU A 136 15.00 -11.92 7.76
CA LEU A 136 15.02 -10.47 7.92
C LEU A 136 15.71 -9.77 6.76
N PHE A 137 16.90 -10.21 6.39
CA PHE A 137 17.70 -9.60 5.32
C PHE A 137 17.00 -9.73 3.98
N SER A 138 16.38 -10.88 3.70
CA SER A 138 15.56 -11.08 2.50
C SER A 138 14.37 -10.12 2.45
N ALA A 139 13.64 -9.98 3.56
CA ALA A 139 12.50 -9.06 3.64
C ALA A 139 12.94 -7.60 3.52
N LEU A 140 14.05 -7.21 4.17
CA LEU A 140 14.62 -5.86 4.09
C LEU A 140 15.12 -5.53 2.69
N ALA A 141 15.80 -6.45 2.00
CA ALA A 141 16.28 -6.24 0.64
C ALA A 141 15.14 -6.01 -0.35
N THR A 142 13.98 -6.62 -0.09
CA THR A 142 12.76 -6.38 -0.87
C THR A 142 12.15 -5.00 -0.60
N LEU A 143 12.22 -4.51 0.64
CA LEU A 143 11.65 -3.21 1.03
C LEU A 143 12.57 -2.03 0.69
N PHE A 144 13.88 -2.24 0.76
CA PHE A 144 14.94 -1.26 0.53
C PHE A 144 15.90 -1.76 -0.56
N PRO A 145 15.43 -1.88 -1.80
CA PRO A 145 16.26 -2.40 -2.89
C PRO A 145 17.51 -1.53 -3.10
N GLY A 146 18.67 -2.18 -3.24
CA GLY A 146 19.95 -1.50 -3.48
C GLY A 146 20.56 -0.81 -2.26
N MET A 147 19.97 -0.99 -1.07
CA MET A 147 20.51 -0.46 0.17
C MET A 147 21.37 -1.51 0.90
N PRO A 148 22.57 -1.16 1.39
CA PRO A 148 23.36 -2.08 2.20
C PRO A 148 22.65 -2.37 3.53
N ILE A 149 22.47 -3.66 3.84
CA ILE A 149 21.83 -4.12 5.07
C ILE A 149 22.90 -4.60 6.02
N ARG A 150 23.06 -3.88 7.12
CA ARG A 150 24.04 -4.18 8.17
C ARG A 150 23.35 -4.38 9.50
N ARG A 151 23.89 -5.24 10.35
CA ARG A 151 23.33 -5.56 11.68
C ARG A 151 23.29 -4.34 12.60
N ASP A 152 24.27 -3.46 12.48
CA ASP A 152 24.39 -2.23 13.26
C ASP A 152 23.45 -1.10 12.79
N ALA A 153 22.87 -1.22 11.58
CA ALA A 153 21.98 -0.22 11.02
C ALA A 153 20.65 -0.13 11.80
N ASP A 154 20.19 1.10 12.03
CA ASP A 154 18.85 1.41 12.53
C ASP A 154 17.83 1.39 11.38
N PHE A 155 16.77 0.62 11.57
CA PHE A 155 15.69 0.45 10.60
C PHE A 155 15.04 1.78 10.19
N PHE A 156 14.92 2.75 11.09
CA PHE A 156 14.21 4.00 10.83
C PHE A 156 15.14 5.11 10.34
N THR A 157 16.34 5.25 10.90
CA THR A 157 17.27 6.33 10.52
C THR A 157 18.15 5.95 9.36
N ASP A 158 18.75 4.77 9.40
CA ASP A 158 19.79 4.38 8.44
C ASP A 158 19.15 3.80 7.18
N LEU A 159 18.12 2.97 7.36
CA LEU A 159 17.36 2.40 6.24
C LEU A 159 16.25 3.33 5.73
N GLY A 160 15.86 4.36 6.49
CA GLY A 160 14.74 5.25 6.14
C GLY A 160 13.36 4.60 6.33
N GLY A 161 13.28 3.58 7.19
CA GLY A 161 12.05 2.91 7.57
C GLY A 161 11.08 3.82 8.32
N HIS A 162 9.81 3.41 8.33
CA HIS A 162 8.70 4.13 8.96
C HIS A 162 7.58 3.15 9.30
N SER A 163 6.49 3.63 9.89
CA SER A 163 5.36 2.81 10.36
C SER A 163 4.82 1.82 9.32
N PHE A 164 4.62 2.25 8.07
CA PHE A 164 4.11 1.38 7.01
C PHE A 164 5.15 0.35 6.56
N PHE A 165 6.43 0.70 6.50
CA PHE A 165 7.50 -0.27 6.24
C PHE A 165 7.67 -1.27 7.39
N ALA A 166 7.54 -0.84 8.64
CA ALA A 166 7.55 -1.74 9.79
C ALA A 166 6.35 -2.71 9.73
N ALA A 167 5.16 -2.23 9.34
CA ALA A 167 4.00 -3.08 9.12
C ALA A 167 4.19 -4.09 7.99
N ARG A 168 4.75 -3.64 6.84
CA ARG A 168 5.08 -4.53 5.71
C ARG A 168 6.14 -5.55 6.08
N LEU A 169 7.18 -5.14 6.80
CA LEU A 169 8.25 -6.03 7.28
C LEU A 169 7.68 -7.11 8.20
N ALA A 170 6.92 -6.72 9.22
CA ALA A 170 6.26 -7.67 10.11
C ALA A 170 5.34 -8.63 9.34
N SER A 171 4.56 -8.12 8.38
CA SER A 171 3.71 -8.96 7.54
C SER A 171 4.50 -9.94 6.67
N ALA A 172 5.64 -9.53 6.12
CA ALA A 172 6.49 -10.38 5.29
C ALA A 172 7.14 -11.49 6.13
N LEU A 173 7.65 -11.14 7.31
CA LEU A 173 8.26 -12.10 8.23
C LEU A 173 7.25 -13.16 8.69
N ARG A 174 6.01 -12.76 9.00
CA ARG A 174 4.91 -13.66 9.39
C ARG A 174 4.48 -14.65 8.31
N ALA A 175 4.94 -14.49 7.07
CA ALA A 175 4.71 -15.50 6.03
C ALA A 175 5.38 -16.83 6.38
N ASN A 176 6.45 -16.80 7.18
CA ASN A 176 7.02 -17.98 7.81
C ASN A 176 6.32 -18.20 9.18
N PRO A 177 5.68 -19.37 9.41
CA PRO A 177 5.01 -19.67 10.67
C PRO A 177 5.89 -19.50 11.91
N ARG A 178 7.21 -19.75 11.80
CA ARG A 178 8.19 -19.53 12.87
C ARG A 178 8.15 -18.11 13.43
N PHE A 179 7.90 -17.12 12.57
CA PHE A 179 7.90 -15.70 12.94
C PHE A 179 6.49 -15.12 13.02
N ALA A 180 5.45 -15.95 13.16
CA ALA A 180 4.06 -15.51 13.20
C ALA A 180 3.77 -14.49 14.33
N GLN A 181 4.57 -14.52 15.40
CA GLN A 181 4.39 -13.68 16.57
C GLN A 181 5.07 -12.30 16.48
N ILE A 182 5.98 -12.07 15.53
CA ILE A 182 6.68 -10.78 15.41
C ILE A 182 5.67 -9.65 15.20
N THR A 183 5.82 -8.54 15.89
CA THR A 183 4.91 -7.40 15.81
C THR A 183 5.62 -6.13 15.35
N VAL A 184 4.83 -5.16 14.89
CA VAL A 184 5.34 -3.81 14.61
C VAL A 184 5.96 -3.20 15.85
N ARG A 185 5.42 -3.48 17.04
CA ARG A 185 5.96 -3.01 18.31
C ARG A 185 7.39 -3.50 18.52
N ASP A 186 7.68 -4.75 18.18
CA ASP A 186 9.01 -5.33 18.33
C ASP A 186 10.04 -4.58 17.47
N ILE A 187 9.67 -4.19 16.25
CA ILE A 187 10.52 -3.37 15.35
C ILE A 187 10.75 -1.96 15.92
N TYR A 188 9.74 -1.36 16.56
CA TYR A 188 9.91 -0.04 17.19
C TYR A 188 10.76 -0.10 18.46
N GLN A 189 10.70 -1.20 19.20
CA GLN A 189 11.48 -1.41 20.41
C GLN A 189 12.93 -1.78 20.06
N GLN A 190 13.10 -2.70 19.12
CA GLN A 190 14.38 -3.14 18.59
C GLN A 190 14.62 -2.43 17.27
N ARG A 191 15.23 -1.24 17.32
CA ARG A 191 15.41 -0.43 16.11
C ARG A 191 16.56 -0.91 15.22
N ARG A 192 17.56 -1.57 15.80
CA ARG A 192 18.72 -2.10 15.05
C ARG A 192 18.38 -3.42 14.38
N VAL A 193 18.84 -3.60 13.15
CA VAL A 193 18.60 -4.83 12.35
C VAL A 193 19.04 -6.08 13.11
N GLY A 194 20.23 -6.07 13.72
CA GLY A 194 20.72 -7.21 14.51
C GLY A 194 19.84 -7.52 15.72
N SER A 195 19.35 -6.50 16.43
CA SER A 195 18.44 -6.69 17.58
C SER A 195 17.05 -7.19 17.16
N ILE A 196 16.57 -6.82 15.96
CA ILE A 196 15.35 -7.40 15.39
C ILE A 196 15.57 -8.88 15.09
N ALA A 197 16.73 -9.23 14.51
CA ALA A 197 17.08 -10.61 14.23
C ALA A 197 17.18 -11.46 15.50
N GLU A 198 17.76 -10.94 16.58
CA GLU A 198 17.80 -11.61 17.89
C GLU A 198 16.39 -11.94 18.40
N VAL A 199 15.41 -11.05 18.21
CA VAL A 199 14.00 -11.33 18.57
C VAL A 199 13.41 -12.44 17.70
N LEU A 200 13.76 -12.48 16.41
CA LEU A 200 13.31 -13.55 15.51
C LEU A 200 13.95 -14.90 15.87
N ASP A 201 15.20 -14.92 16.29
CA ASP A 201 15.89 -16.14 16.70
C ASP A 201 15.43 -16.65 18.07
N GLN A 202 15.04 -15.74 18.98
CA GLN A 202 14.41 -16.06 20.26
C GLN A 202 12.94 -16.49 20.12
N ALA A 203 12.32 -16.29 18.95
CA ALA A 203 10.99 -16.81 18.69
C ALA A 203 11.05 -18.33 18.89
N PRO A 204 10.22 -18.89 19.79
CA PRO A 204 10.26 -20.32 20.05
C PRO A 204 10.08 -21.04 18.71
N GLU A 205 10.91 -22.05 18.47
CA GLU A 205 10.58 -23.06 17.48
C GLU A 205 9.28 -23.68 17.94
N GLU A 206 8.16 -23.11 17.49
CA GLU A 206 6.90 -23.82 17.42
C GLU A 206 7.13 -24.91 16.38
N MET A 207 7.77 -25.98 16.85
CA MET A 207 7.64 -27.32 16.33
C MET A 207 6.15 -27.57 16.45
N SER A 208 5.42 -27.22 15.39
CA SER A 208 3.99 -27.39 15.31
C SER A 208 3.76 -28.88 15.48
N ALA A 209 3.52 -29.31 16.71
CA ALA A 209 2.90 -30.60 16.96
C ALA A 209 1.70 -30.59 16.03
N PRO A 210 1.55 -31.61 15.15
CA PRO A 210 0.42 -31.64 14.23
C PRO A 210 -0.80 -31.45 15.11
N VAL A 211 -1.46 -30.29 14.96
CA VAL A 211 -2.74 -30.06 15.60
C VAL A 211 -3.56 -31.25 15.17
N ASP A 212 -4.05 -32.05 16.13
CA ASP A 212 -4.90 -33.21 15.86
C ASP A 212 -6.14 -32.71 15.12
N TRP A 213 -5.98 -32.58 13.80
CA TRP A 213 -6.98 -32.07 12.91
C TRP A 213 -7.89 -33.24 12.65
N THR A 214 -8.93 -33.32 13.46
CA THR A 214 -10.02 -34.23 13.18
C THR A 214 -10.85 -33.61 12.05
N PRO A 215 -10.94 -34.27 10.87
CA PRO A 215 -11.81 -33.77 9.82
C PRO A 215 -13.23 -33.66 10.38
N PRO A 216 -13.89 -32.50 10.22
CA PRO A 216 -15.25 -32.34 10.69
C PRO A 216 -16.19 -33.31 9.97
N SER A 217 -17.29 -33.66 10.63
CA SER A 217 -18.25 -34.62 10.06
C SER A 217 -18.73 -34.19 8.67
N ALA A 218 -18.60 -35.10 7.70
CA ALA A 218 -18.99 -34.86 6.31
C ALA A 218 -20.44 -34.34 6.20
N TRP A 219 -21.33 -34.82 7.07
CA TRP A 219 -22.72 -34.37 7.13
C TRP A 219 -22.90 -32.88 7.46
N ARG A 220 -22.11 -32.33 8.39
CA ARG A 220 -22.17 -30.90 8.72
C ARG A 220 -21.70 -30.05 7.55
N ARG A 221 -20.65 -30.47 6.85
CA ARG A 221 -20.16 -29.83 5.63
C ARG A 221 -21.20 -29.83 4.52
N TRP A 222 -21.82 -30.98 4.26
CA TRP A 222 -22.88 -31.12 3.25
C TRP A 222 -24.10 -30.26 3.56
N ARG A 223 -24.57 -30.25 4.81
CA ARG A 223 -25.70 -29.40 5.23
C ARG A 223 -25.40 -27.92 5.05
N CYS A 224 -24.20 -27.47 5.40
CA CYS A 224 -23.78 -26.10 5.21
C CYS A 224 -23.71 -25.74 3.71
N GLY A 225 -23.07 -26.59 2.89
CA GLY A 225 -23.01 -26.40 1.45
C GLY A 225 -24.39 -26.37 0.79
N MET A 226 -25.30 -27.24 1.21
CA MET A 226 -26.68 -27.27 0.70
C MET A 226 -27.45 -26.01 1.10
N ALA A 227 -27.28 -25.52 2.33
CA ALA A 227 -27.87 -24.24 2.75
C ALA A 227 -27.32 -23.06 1.92
N GLN A 228 -26.03 -23.06 1.60
CA GLN A 228 -25.42 -22.06 0.71
C GLN A 228 -25.99 -22.17 -0.70
N ALA A 229 -26.09 -23.38 -1.25
CA ALA A 229 -26.64 -23.64 -2.58
C ALA A 229 -28.10 -23.18 -2.70
N LEU A 230 -28.91 -23.34 -1.63
CA LEU A 230 -30.29 -22.85 -1.59
C LEU A 230 -30.39 -21.33 -1.44
N ALA A 231 -29.43 -20.69 -0.75
CA ALA A 231 -29.42 -19.24 -0.56
C ALA A 231 -28.93 -18.47 -1.81
N LEU A 232 -28.02 -19.06 -2.60
CA LEU A 232 -27.42 -18.42 -3.77
C LEU A 232 -28.44 -17.93 -4.81
N PRO A 233 -29.44 -18.71 -5.25
CA PRO A 233 -30.44 -18.25 -6.21
C PRO A 233 -31.19 -17.00 -5.75
N VAL A 234 -31.52 -16.91 -4.46
CA VAL A 234 -32.21 -15.75 -3.89
C VAL A 234 -31.32 -14.51 -3.95
N MET A 235 -30.05 -14.64 -3.55
CA MET A 235 -29.08 -13.53 -3.59
C MET A 235 -28.81 -13.06 -5.03
N VAL A 236 -28.66 -14.00 -5.96
CA VAL A 236 -28.48 -13.70 -7.38
C VAL A 236 -29.72 -13.00 -7.94
N SER A 237 -30.92 -13.49 -7.62
CA SER A 237 -32.18 -12.88 -8.09
C SER A 237 -32.36 -11.45 -7.60
N LEU A 238 -32.06 -11.19 -6.32
CA LEU A 238 -32.08 -9.83 -5.76
C LEU A 238 -31.13 -8.90 -6.52
N ARG A 239 -29.91 -9.36 -6.81
CA ARG A 239 -28.93 -8.59 -7.58
C ARG A 239 -29.38 -8.37 -9.02
N MET A 240 -29.88 -9.40 -9.70
CA MET A 240 -30.37 -9.27 -11.07
C MET A 240 -31.57 -8.32 -11.16
N THR A 241 -32.45 -8.31 -10.16
CA THR A 241 -33.61 -7.42 -10.10
C THR A 241 -33.19 -5.95 -10.12
N GLN A 242 -32.11 -5.59 -9.42
CA GLN A 242 -31.57 -4.23 -9.44
C GLN A 242 -31.15 -3.78 -10.85
N TRP A 243 -30.52 -4.67 -11.63
CA TRP A 243 -30.05 -4.36 -12.99
C TRP A 243 -31.17 -4.41 -14.02
N LEU A 244 -32.11 -5.33 -13.87
CA LEU A 244 -33.17 -5.56 -14.84
C LEU A 244 -34.39 -4.66 -14.64
N ALA A 245 -34.68 -4.22 -13.40
CA ALA A 245 -35.85 -3.39 -13.14
C ALA A 245 -35.86 -2.09 -13.97
N PRO A 246 -34.77 -1.30 -14.05
CA PRO A 246 -34.73 -0.09 -14.88
C PRO A 246 -34.94 -0.40 -16.37
N PHE A 247 -34.39 -1.52 -16.85
CA PHE A 247 -34.53 -1.97 -18.23
C PHE A 247 -36.00 -2.31 -18.56
N PHE A 248 -36.65 -3.12 -17.72
CA PHE A 248 -38.06 -3.47 -17.90
C PHE A 248 -38.97 -2.27 -17.72
N THR A 249 -38.68 -1.34 -16.80
CA THR A 249 -39.42 -0.08 -16.66
C THR A 249 -39.34 0.76 -17.93
N TYR A 250 -38.14 0.89 -18.51
CA TYR A 250 -37.98 1.62 -19.77
C TYR A 250 -38.80 0.97 -20.88
N HIS A 251 -38.65 -0.35 -21.08
CA HIS A 251 -39.33 -1.07 -22.15
C HIS A 251 -40.85 -1.09 -21.99
N PHE A 252 -41.34 -1.13 -20.75
CA PHE A 252 -42.78 -1.04 -20.45
C PHE A 252 -43.38 0.31 -20.83
N LEU A 253 -42.59 1.39 -20.75
CA LEU A 253 -43.02 2.77 -21.01
C LEU A 253 -42.68 3.24 -22.44
N THR A 254 -42.06 2.40 -23.27
CA THR A 254 -41.73 2.68 -24.67
C THR A 254 -42.20 1.54 -25.57
N GLY A 255 -43.48 1.56 -25.95
CA GLY A 255 -44.09 0.54 -26.82
C GLY A 255 -45.02 1.11 -27.90
N SER A 256 -45.47 2.35 -27.74
CA SER A 256 -46.42 3.02 -28.63
C SER A 256 -45.80 4.26 -29.30
N PRO A 257 -46.28 4.67 -30.48
CA PRO A 257 -45.75 5.84 -31.20
C PRO A 257 -45.83 7.16 -30.42
N ASP A 258 -46.80 7.28 -29.50
CA ASP A 258 -47.07 8.48 -28.70
C ASP A 258 -46.32 8.49 -27.35
N ASP A 259 -45.52 7.47 -27.06
CA ASP A 259 -44.83 7.34 -25.78
C ASP A 259 -43.66 8.33 -25.64
N SER A 260 -43.54 8.92 -24.45
CA SER A 260 -42.46 9.86 -24.15
C SER A 260 -41.20 9.13 -23.68
N VAL A 261 -40.16 9.15 -24.52
CA VAL A 261 -38.82 8.65 -24.17
C VAL A 261 -38.28 9.34 -22.91
N ALA A 262 -38.50 10.65 -22.76
CA ALA A 262 -38.05 11.39 -21.59
C ALA A 262 -38.68 10.88 -20.29
N LEU A 263 -39.99 10.60 -20.31
CA LEU A 263 -40.70 10.03 -19.16
C LEU A 263 -40.19 8.62 -18.84
N ALA A 264 -39.98 7.79 -19.85
CA ALA A 264 -39.42 6.44 -19.67
C ALA A 264 -38.00 6.46 -19.08
N THR A 265 -37.15 7.39 -19.53
CA THR A 265 -35.80 7.57 -18.98
C THR A 265 -35.84 8.01 -17.52
N VAL A 266 -36.66 9.01 -17.18
CA VAL A 266 -36.79 9.49 -15.79
C VAL A 266 -37.34 8.39 -14.88
N ALA A 267 -38.35 7.64 -15.34
CA ALA A 267 -38.90 6.51 -14.59
C ALA A 267 -37.86 5.39 -14.37
N SER A 268 -37.09 5.05 -15.41
CA SER A 268 -36.02 4.04 -15.32
C SER A 268 -34.93 4.44 -14.31
N ILE A 269 -34.45 5.69 -14.37
CA ILE A 269 -33.49 6.24 -13.40
C ILE A 269 -34.07 6.22 -11.98
N SER A 270 -35.34 6.59 -11.82
CA SER A 270 -36.01 6.61 -10.52
C SER A 270 -36.11 5.21 -9.92
N VAL A 271 -36.48 4.21 -10.73
CA VAL A 271 -36.52 2.80 -10.32
C VAL A 271 -35.13 2.30 -9.93
N PHE A 272 -34.08 2.65 -10.69
CA PHE A 272 -32.71 2.31 -10.34
C PHE A 272 -32.29 2.87 -8.97
N LEU A 273 -32.58 4.16 -8.71
CA LEU A 273 -32.24 4.81 -7.45
C LEU A 273 -33.01 4.19 -6.27
N ILE A 274 -34.33 3.97 -6.43
CA ILE A 274 -35.17 3.37 -5.38
C ILE A 274 -34.72 1.95 -5.06
N THR A 275 -34.49 1.11 -6.07
CA THR A 275 -34.01 -0.28 -5.88
C THR A 275 -32.64 -0.33 -5.22
N THR A 276 -31.74 0.59 -5.60
CA THR A 276 -30.41 0.73 -4.99
C THR A 276 -30.49 1.09 -3.50
N VAL A 277 -31.32 2.08 -3.15
CA VAL A 277 -31.55 2.48 -1.75
C VAL A 277 -32.18 1.34 -0.96
N LEU A 278 -33.21 0.68 -1.52
CA LEU A 278 -33.88 -0.45 -0.87
C LEU A 278 -32.91 -1.60 -0.58
N GLN A 279 -32.01 -1.91 -1.51
CA GLN A 279 -31.01 -2.95 -1.33
C GLN A 279 -30.02 -2.62 -0.19
N PHE A 280 -29.66 -1.35 -0.04
CA PHE A 280 -28.83 -0.91 1.09
C PHE A 280 -29.54 -1.18 2.44
N PHE A 281 -30.83 -0.86 2.54
CA PHE A 281 -31.62 -1.18 3.73
C PHE A 281 -31.76 -2.69 3.96
N ILE A 282 -31.98 -3.46 2.91
CA ILE A 282 -32.02 -4.94 2.99
C ILE A 282 -30.69 -5.48 3.51
N ALA A 283 -29.56 -4.98 3.03
CA ALA A 283 -28.24 -5.41 3.48
C ALA A 283 -27.98 -5.09 4.96
N ILE A 284 -28.37 -3.89 5.42
CA ILE A 284 -28.30 -3.52 6.84
C ILE A 284 -29.18 -4.43 7.70
N ALA A 285 -30.43 -4.63 7.28
CA ALA A 285 -31.38 -5.49 7.99
C ALA A 285 -30.88 -6.93 8.04
N ALA A 286 -30.36 -7.46 6.93
CA ALA A 286 -29.77 -8.79 6.85
C ALA A 286 -28.56 -8.93 7.77
N LYS A 287 -27.66 -7.94 7.81
CA LYS A 287 -26.53 -7.94 8.75
C LYS A 287 -27.01 -8.02 10.19
N TRP A 288 -28.03 -7.24 10.55
CA TRP A 288 -28.55 -7.21 11.92
C TRP A 288 -29.29 -8.51 12.29
N LEU A 289 -30.10 -9.04 11.37
CA LEU A 289 -30.99 -10.18 11.62
C LEU A 289 -30.28 -11.54 11.49
N ILE A 290 -29.34 -11.66 10.55
CA ILE A 290 -28.61 -12.90 10.27
C ILE A 290 -27.34 -12.98 11.13
N ALA A 291 -26.49 -11.95 11.12
CA ALA A 291 -25.25 -11.96 11.90
C ALA A 291 -25.46 -11.58 13.37
N GLY A 292 -26.41 -10.69 13.69
CA GLY A 292 -26.71 -10.31 15.08
C GLY A 292 -25.46 -9.89 15.86
N ARG A 293 -25.21 -10.54 17.01
CA ARG A 293 -24.04 -10.30 17.89
C ARG A 293 -22.90 -11.31 17.69
N LEU A 294 -22.67 -11.80 16.47
CA LEU A 294 -21.49 -12.62 16.20
C LEU A 294 -20.22 -11.85 16.60
N LYS A 295 -19.41 -12.45 17.48
CA LYS A 295 -18.14 -11.86 17.91
C LYS A 295 -17.06 -12.18 16.85
N PRO A 296 -16.04 -11.33 16.67
CA PRO A 296 -14.86 -11.71 15.90
C PRO A 296 -14.23 -12.98 16.51
N GLY A 297 -13.88 -13.97 15.69
CA GLY A 297 -13.30 -15.22 16.15
C GLY A 297 -13.13 -16.26 15.03
N VAL A 298 -12.51 -17.39 15.38
CA VAL A 298 -12.33 -18.53 14.45
C VAL A 298 -13.56 -19.42 14.52
N TYR A 299 -14.28 -19.54 13.40
CA TYR A 299 -15.46 -20.38 13.30
C TYR A 299 -15.23 -21.52 12.31
N PRO A 300 -15.71 -22.74 12.60
CA PRO A 300 -15.65 -23.84 11.65
C PRO A 300 -16.45 -23.51 10.39
N LEU A 301 -15.85 -23.71 9.20
CA LEU A 301 -16.40 -23.37 7.87
C LEU A 301 -17.67 -24.15 7.46
N TRP A 302 -18.29 -24.88 8.39
CA TRP A 302 -19.40 -25.80 8.17
C TRP A 302 -20.44 -25.73 9.29
N GLY A 303 -20.31 -24.76 10.20
CA GLY A 303 -21.26 -24.52 11.28
C GLY A 303 -22.36 -23.53 10.89
N LEU A 304 -23.46 -23.54 11.65
CA LEU A 304 -24.52 -22.53 11.54
C LEU A 304 -23.95 -21.11 11.69
N THR A 305 -22.97 -20.94 12.57
CA THR A 305 -22.27 -19.67 12.81
C THR A 305 -21.56 -19.17 11.55
N TYR A 306 -20.86 -20.07 10.85
CA TYR A 306 -20.22 -19.74 9.57
C TYR A 306 -21.26 -19.43 8.50
N PHE A 307 -22.32 -20.25 8.35
CA PHE A 307 -23.38 -19.98 7.38
C PHE A 307 -24.02 -18.60 7.60
N ARG A 308 -24.32 -18.24 8.86
CA ARG A 308 -24.88 -16.93 9.22
C ARG A 308 -23.92 -15.79 8.88
N TRP A 309 -22.65 -15.94 9.21
CA TRP A 309 -21.62 -14.98 8.83
C TRP A 309 -21.52 -14.83 7.31
N TRP A 310 -21.37 -15.95 6.59
CA TRP A 310 -21.27 -16.02 5.14
C TRP A 310 -22.48 -15.38 4.44
N ALA A 311 -23.70 -15.69 4.89
CA ALA A 311 -24.92 -15.14 4.31
C ALA A 311 -25.02 -13.63 4.54
N ALA A 312 -24.70 -13.15 5.75
CA ALA A 312 -24.68 -11.73 6.04
C ALA A 312 -23.60 -10.99 5.22
N ASP A 313 -22.41 -11.56 5.12
CA ASP A 313 -21.28 -11.02 4.37
C ASP A 313 -21.61 -10.88 2.87
N ARG A 314 -22.12 -11.97 2.25
CA ARG A 314 -22.57 -11.96 0.84
C ARG A 314 -23.69 -10.95 0.57
N MET A 315 -24.62 -10.76 1.51
CA MET A 315 -25.67 -9.75 1.37
C MET A 315 -25.12 -8.32 1.48
N VAL A 316 -24.11 -8.08 2.33
CA VAL A 316 -23.43 -6.78 2.43
C VAL A 316 -22.59 -6.50 1.18
N GLU A 317 -21.80 -7.47 0.70
CA GLU A 317 -21.04 -7.36 -0.56
C GLU A 317 -21.95 -7.09 -1.77
N SER A 318 -23.21 -7.55 -1.73
CA SER A 318 -24.17 -7.28 -2.80
C SER A 318 -24.60 -5.82 -2.86
N ALA A 319 -24.56 -5.09 -1.74
CA ALA A 319 -24.91 -3.68 -1.71
C ALA A 319 -23.86 -2.88 -2.50
N PRO A 320 -24.26 -1.88 -3.31
CA PRO A 320 -23.35 -1.10 -4.13
C PRO A 320 -22.56 -0.09 -3.27
N ALA A 321 -21.74 -0.58 -2.34
CA ALA A 321 -20.89 0.23 -1.47
C ALA A 321 -19.87 1.06 -2.26
N TYR A 322 -19.53 0.63 -3.49
CA TYR A 322 -18.68 1.38 -4.41
C TYR A 322 -19.29 2.74 -4.83
N LEU A 323 -20.59 2.95 -4.67
CA LEU A 323 -21.22 4.27 -4.88
C LEU A 323 -21.00 5.23 -3.71
N LEU A 324 -20.64 4.73 -2.52
CA LEU A 324 -20.40 5.51 -1.31
C LEU A 324 -18.91 5.74 -1.05
N SER A 325 -18.05 4.79 -1.45
CA SER A 325 -16.62 5.04 -1.54
C SER A 325 -16.36 5.82 -2.83
N GLY A 326 -16.34 7.15 -2.75
CA GLY A 326 -15.89 7.98 -3.87
C GLY A 326 -14.56 7.42 -4.39
N SER A 327 -14.46 7.26 -5.71
CA SER A 327 -13.24 6.80 -6.38
C SER A 327 -12.04 7.59 -5.86
N SER A 328 -11.19 6.93 -5.09
CA SER A 328 -9.94 7.45 -4.53
C SER A 328 -8.77 6.83 -5.25
#